data_AF-A0A6L7YNL3-F1
#
_entry.id   AF-A0A6L7YNL3-F1
#
_cell.length_a   1.000
_cell.length_b   1.000
_cell.length_c   1.000
_cell.angle_alpha   90.00
_cell.angle_beta   90.00
_cell.angle_gamma   90.00
#
_symmetry.space_group_name_H-M   'P 1'
#
loop_
_entity.id
_entity.type
_entity.pdbx_description
1 polymer ?
#
loop_
_entity_poly.entity_id
_entity_poly.type
_entity_poly.pdbx_seq_one_letter_code
_entity_poly.pdbx_strand_id
1 'polypeptide(L)'
;MRSAEYGYVDAGAMRGSDLLQTLGPTIAVRIGLDSNYVVGSDVLLDLPEREYRALVDTGAAVGCVDANLAAALHLPIVDRQVHSGAGGRFEVNIHAAQIFLPEFGWAAGWEACGRTS
;
A
#
# COMPACT_ATOMS: atom_id res chain seq x y z
N MET A 1 30.88 -16.99 5.78
CA MET A 1 29.76 -16.36 5.05
C MET A 1 29.48 -15.02 5.71
N ARG A 2 29.61 -13.90 4.98
CA ARG A 2 29.15 -12.61 5.48
C ARG A 2 27.65 -12.53 5.20
N SER A 3 26.84 -12.46 6.25
CA SER A 3 25.42 -12.13 6.13
C SER A 3 25.32 -10.69 5.62
N ALA A 4 24.57 -10.47 4.55
CA ALA A 4 24.10 -9.12 4.26
C ALA A 4 22.93 -8.88 5.22
N GLU A 5 23.15 -8.00 6.21
CA GLU A 5 22.06 -7.50 7.04
C GLU A 5 21.17 -6.61 6.17
N TYR A 6 19.96 -7.08 5.89
CA TYR A 6 18.94 -6.32 5.19
C TYR A 6 17.88 -5.88 6.20
N GLY A 7 17.49 -4.60 6.16
CA GLY A 7 16.49 -4.02 7.04
C GLY A 7 17.00 -2.80 7.79
N TYR A 8 16.07 -2.04 8.36
CA TYR A 8 16.39 -0.92 9.24
C TYR A 8 16.38 -1.42 10.68
N VAL A 9 17.47 -1.20 11.40
CA VAL A 9 17.54 -1.40 12.85
C VAL A 9 17.05 -0.14 13.56
N ASP A 10 16.52 -0.30 14.77
CA ASP A 10 16.16 0.84 15.61
C ASP A 10 17.36 1.79 15.77
N ALA A 11 17.15 3.08 15.52
CA ALA A 11 18.20 4.10 15.57
C ALA A 11 17.77 5.24 16.48
N GLY A 12 18.34 5.29 17.68
CA GLY A 12 17.97 6.27 18.70
C GLY A 12 16.52 6.10 19.14
N ALA A 13 15.68 7.11 18.90
CA ALA A 13 14.26 7.09 19.26
C ALA A 13 13.35 6.53 18.14
N MET A 14 13.88 6.25 16.94
CA MET A 14 13.09 5.78 15.80
C MET A 14 13.12 4.26 15.72
N ARG A 15 11.96 3.64 15.50
CA ARG A 15 11.90 2.20 15.22
C ARG A 15 12.34 1.93 13.78
N GLY A 16 12.87 0.73 13.53
CA GLY A 16 13.23 0.28 12.20
C GLY A 16 12.06 0.37 11.20
N SER A 17 10.83 0.18 11.66
CA SER A 17 9.61 0.39 10.85
C SER A 17 9.46 1.83 10.36
N ASP A 18 9.76 2.80 11.21
CA ASP A 18 9.60 4.23 10.92
C ASP A 18 10.66 4.67 9.91
N LEU A 19 11.88 4.13 10.08
CA LEU A 19 12.97 4.30 9.13
C LEU A 19 12.65 3.67 7.77
N LEU A 20 12.02 2.50 7.74
CA LEU A 20 11.58 1.88 6.48
C LEU A 20 10.53 2.72 5.77
N GLN A 21 9.56 3.27 6.49
CA GLN A 21 8.56 4.17 5.90
C GLN A 21 9.20 5.46 5.36
N THR A 22 10.26 5.95 6.01
CA THR A 22 10.91 7.23 5.67
C THR A 22 11.95 7.09 4.55
N LEU A 23 12.75 6.02 4.59
CA LEU A 23 13.94 5.84 3.76
C LEU A 23 13.80 4.69 2.76
N GLY A 24 12.74 3.89 2.89
CA GLY A 24 12.46 2.79 1.98
C GLY A 24 12.22 3.27 0.55
N PRO A 25 12.43 2.39 -0.44
CA PRO A 25 12.19 2.72 -1.83
C PRO A 25 10.71 3.04 -2.04
N THR A 26 10.42 4.27 -2.45
CA THR A 26 9.04 4.71 -2.71
C THR A 26 8.82 5.04 -4.18
N ILE A 27 7.61 4.80 -4.65
CA ILE A 27 7.16 5.13 -6.01
C ILE A 27 5.90 6.00 -5.95
N ALA A 28 5.74 6.88 -6.95
CA ALA A 28 4.52 7.67 -7.10
C ALA A 28 3.38 6.79 -7.60
N VAL A 29 2.23 6.87 -6.93
CA VAL A 29 1.03 6.11 -7.29
C VAL A 29 -0.21 7.00 -7.19
N ARG A 30 -1.20 6.73 -8.03
CA ARG A 30 -2.57 7.25 -7.86
C ARG A 30 -3.44 6.11 -7.36
N ILE A 31 -4.29 6.39 -6.37
CA ILE A 31 -5.14 5.40 -5.71
C ILE A 31 -6.56 5.96 -5.67
N GLY A 32 -7.53 5.09 -5.90
CA GLY A 32 -8.95 5.45 -5.84
C GLY A 32 -9.82 4.26 -6.20
N LEU A 33 -11.10 4.54 -6.44
CA LEU A 33 -12.03 3.58 -7.00
C LEU A 33 -12.70 4.16 -8.24
N ASP A 34 -12.47 3.56 -9.40
CA ASP A 34 -13.21 3.83 -10.63
C ASP A 34 -14.27 2.74 -10.80
N SER A 35 -15.56 3.13 -10.72
CA SER A 35 -16.69 2.22 -10.88
C SER A 35 -16.85 1.67 -12.30
N ASN A 36 -16.23 2.32 -13.28
CA ASN A 36 -16.24 1.90 -14.68
C ASN A 36 -15.04 1.04 -15.04
N TYR A 37 -14.13 0.78 -14.09
CA TYR A 37 -12.95 -0.04 -14.34
C TYR A 37 -13.36 -1.47 -14.68
N VAL A 38 -12.93 -1.91 -15.87
CA VAL A 38 -13.06 -3.29 -16.32
C VAL A 38 -11.66 -3.86 -16.50
N VAL A 39 -11.37 -4.96 -15.79
CA VAL A 39 -10.09 -5.67 -15.88
C VAL A 39 -9.81 -6.06 -17.34
N GLY A 40 -8.65 -5.65 -17.86
CA GLY A 40 -8.23 -5.96 -19.23
C GLY A 40 -8.84 -5.06 -20.31
N SER A 41 -9.56 -4.00 -19.93
CA SER A 41 -9.98 -2.95 -20.85
C SER A 41 -8.91 -1.87 -20.99
N ASP A 42 -8.81 -1.24 -22.16
CA ASP A 42 -7.95 -0.08 -22.41
C ASP A 42 -8.56 1.23 -21.88
N VAL A 43 -9.63 1.16 -21.09
CA VAL A 43 -10.27 2.34 -20.51
C VAL A 43 -9.30 2.95 -19.51
N LEU A 44 -8.97 4.23 -19.72
CA LEU A 44 -8.17 4.99 -18.78
C LEU A 44 -8.93 5.09 -17.46
N LEU A 45 -8.25 4.66 -16.39
CA LEU A 45 -8.74 4.78 -15.03
C LEU A 45 -9.02 6.24 -14.66
N ASP A 46 -10.27 6.53 -14.28
CA ASP A 46 -10.65 7.82 -13.72
C ASP A 46 -10.34 7.85 -12.21
N LEU A 47 -9.05 7.92 -11.89
CA LEU A 47 -8.56 8.06 -10.52
C LEU A 47 -8.24 9.53 -10.19
N PRO A 48 -8.32 9.92 -8.90
CA PRO A 48 -7.87 11.23 -8.46
C PRO A 48 -6.46 11.55 -8.98
N GLU A 49 -6.26 12.76 -9.50
CA GLU A 49 -4.94 13.21 -9.99
C GLU A 49 -3.87 13.30 -8.89
N ARG A 50 -4.30 13.26 -7.63
CA ARG A 50 -3.38 13.30 -6.49
C ARG A 50 -2.50 12.05 -6.44
N GLU A 51 -1.20 12.28 -6.41
CA GLU A 51 -0.20 11.24 -6.22
C GLU A 51 0.14 11.02 -4.73
N TYR A 52 0.45 9.77 -4.41
CA TYR A 52 0.90 9.30 -3.11
C TYR A 52 2.25 8.59 -3.27
N ARG A 53 3.06 8.61 -2.21
CA ARG A 53 4.29 7.81 -2.14
C ARG A 53 3.95 6.47 -1.52
N ALA A 54 4.06 5.40 -2.30
CA ALA A 54 3.89 4.02 -1.83
C ALA A 54 5.26 3.37 -1.63
N LEU A 55 5.44 2.67 -0.51
CA LEU A 55 6.62 1.86 -0.24
C LEU A 55 6.61 0.58 -1.08
N VAL A 56 7.72 0.27 -1.73
CA VAL A 56 7.93 -1.02 -2.40
C VAL A 56 8.48 -2.01 -1.37
N ASP A 57 7.60 -2.87 -0.84
CA ASP A 57 7.93 -3.84 0.21
C ASP A 57 7.74 -5.28 -0.30
N THR A 58 8.84 -5.93 -0.68
CA THR A 58 8.83 -7.35 -1.10
C THR A 58 8.64 -8.33 0.06
N GLY A 59 8.75 -7.85 1.31
CA GLY A 59 8.49 -8.65 2.51
C GLY A 59 7.01 -8.69 2.90
N ALA A 60 6.18 -7.82 2.31
CA ALA A 60 4.75 -7.80 2.55
C ALA A 60 4.02 -8.84 1.68
N ALA A 61 3.23 -9.71 2.31
CA ALA A 61 2.40 -10.68 1.59
C ALA A 61 1.21 -10.04 0.85
N VAL A 62 0.78 -8.86 1.31
CA VAL A 62 -0.32 -8.07 0.73
C VAL A 62 0.06 -6.60 0.68
N GLY A 63 -0.48 -5.88 -0.30
CA GLY A 63 -0.41 -4.43 -0.31
C GLY A 63 -1.27 -3.85 0.80
N CYS A 64 -0.78 -2.79 1.44
CA CYS A 64 -1.53 -2.07 2.46
C CYS A 64 -1.59 -0.58 2.17
N VAL A 65 -2.67 0.04 2.60
CA VAL A 65 -2.93 1.48 2.56
C VAL A 65 -3.16 1.97 3.98
N ASP A 66 -2.76 3.22 4.26
CA ASP A 66 -3.08 3.83 5.55
C ASP A 66 -4.61 3.92 5.72
N ALA A 67 -5.11 3.52 6.89
CA ALA A 67 -6.55 3.45 7.14
C ALA A 67 -7.23 4.83 7.04
N ASN A 68 -6.55 5.92 7.41
CA ASN A 68 -7.11 7.27 7.27
C ASN A 68 -7.12 7.69 5.80
N LEU A 69 -6.10 7.30 5.04
CA LEU A 69 -6.09 7.52 3.60
C LEU A 69 -7.22 6.75 2.90
N ALA A 70 -7.43 5.49 3.25
CA ALA A 70 -8.52 4.68 2.71
C ALA A 70 -9.89 5.31 3.00
N ALA A 71 -10.09 5.83 4.22
CA ALA A 71 -11.29 6.55 4.61
C ALA A 71 -11.45 7.86 3.82
N ALA A 72 -10.39 8.64 3.65
CA ALA A 72 -10.41 9.90 2.89
C ALA A 72 -10.72 9.68 1.40
N LEU A 73 -10.27 8.55 0.84
CA LEU A 73 -10.58 8.11 -0.52
C LEU A 73 -11.93 7.40 -0.66
N HIS A 74 -12.67 7.24 0.45
CA HIS A 74 -13.95 6.53 0.51
C HIS A 74 -13.89 5.11 -0.08
N LEU A 75 -12.78 4.40 0.15
CA LEU A 75 -12.59 3.06 -0.38
C LEU A 75 -13.50 2.05 0.33
N PRO A 76 -14.31 1.26 -0.39
CA PRO A 76 -15.24 0.31 0.22
C PRO A 76 -14.49 -0.85 0.87
N ILE A 77 -14.95 -1.26 2.05
CA ILE A 77 -14.50 -2.48 2.71
C ILE A 77 -15.19 -3.66 2.03
N VAL A 78 -14.40 -4.60 1.51
CA VAL A 78 -14.90 -5.81 0.84
C VAL A 78 -14.70 -7.08 1.65
N ASP A 79 -13.74 -7.08 2.57
CA ASP A 79 -13.44 -8.22 3.42
C ASP A 79 -12.74 -7.77 4.73
N ARG A 80 -12.53 -8.71 5.65
CA ARG A 80 -11.79 -8.52 6.90
C ARG A 80 -10.90 -9.72 7.18
N GLN A 81 -9.60 -9.49 7.31
CA GLN A 81 -8.60 -10.55 7.40
C GLN A 81 -7.66 -10.37 8.58
N VAL A 82 -7.11 -11.49 9.07
CA VAL A 82 -6.09 -11.50 10.12
C VAL A 82 -4.71 -11.53 9.48
N HIS A 83 -3.93 -10.47 9.69
CA HIS A 83 -2.53 -10.38 9.26
C HIS A 83 -1.57 -10.44 10.44
N SER A 84 -0.32 -10.76 10.16
CA SER A 84 0.77 -10.80 11.15
C SER A 84 1.86 -9.83 10.73
N GLY A 85 2.46 -9.12 11.68
CA GLY A 85 3.63 -8.28 11.46
C GLY A 85 4.53 -8.26 12.69
N ALA A 86 5.50 -7.34 12.70
CA ALA A 86 6.46 -7.22 13.81
C ALA A 86 5.80 -7.03 15.19
N GLY A 87 4.60 -6.45 15.25
CA GLY A 87 3.82 -6.26 16.48
C GLY A 87 2.89 -7.43 16.86
N GLY A 88 2.93 -8.54 16.13
CA GLY A 88 2.04 -9.69 16.35
C GLY A 88 0.90 -9.78 15.33
N ARG A 89 -0.16 -10.52 15.70
CA ARG A 89 -1.35 -10.76 14.87
C ARG A 89 -2.43 -9.72 15.14
N PHE A 90 -3.06 -9.22 14.09
CA PHE A 90 -4.12 -8.22 14.18
C PHE A 90 -5.10 -8.37 13.01
N GLU A 91 -6.32 -7.90 13.20
CA GLU A 91 -7.38 -7.94 12.19
C GLU A 91 -7.46 -6.60 11.46
N VAL A 92 -7.51 -6.62 10.14
CA VAL A 92 -7.57 -5.44 9.27
C VAL A 92 -8.73 -5.53 8.30
N ASN A 93 -9.25 -4.37 7.91
CA ASN A 93 -10.21 -4.28 6.82
C ASN A 93 -9.48 -4.40 5.48
N ILE A 94 -10.07 -5.09 4.52
CA ILE A 94 -9.59 -5.15 3.15
C ILE A 94 -10.47 -4.22 2.32
N HIS A 95 -9.84 -3.31 1.60
CA HIS A 95 -10.49 -2.30 0.77
C HIS A 95 -10.30 -2.63 -0.71
N ALA A 96 -11.35 -2.49 -1.51
CA ALA A 96 -11.20 -2.52 -2.96
C ALA A 96 -10.77 -1.15 -3.48
N ALA A 97 -9.78 -1.16 -4.37
CA ALA A 97 -9.24 0.03 -5.02
C ALA A 97 -8.69 -0.32 -6.40
N GLN A 98 -8.30 0.70 -7.15
CA GLN A 98 -7.34 0.59 -8.22
C GLN A 98 -6.11 1.43 -7.90
N ILE A 99 -4.98 0.94 -8.38
CA ILE A 99 -3.71 1.61 -8.30
C ILE A 99 -3.20 1.89 -9.71
N PHE A 100 -2.73 3.11 -9.92
CA PHE A 100 -2.07 3.50 -11.17
C PHE A 100 -0.66 3.99 -10.88
N LEU A 101 0.30 3.53 -11.68
CA LEU A 101 1.70 3.91 -11.62
C LEU A 101 2.05 4.80 -12.83
N PRO A 102 2.15 6.13 -12.65
CA PRO A 102 2.41 7.07 -13.75
C PRO A 102 3.70 6.80 -14.51
N GLU A 103 4.76 6.42 -13.79
CA GLU A 103 6.07 6.14 -14.36
C GLU A 103 6.05 4.96 -15.36
N PHE A 104 5.07 4.05 -15.24
CA PHE A 104 4.94 2.87 -16.09
C PHE A 104 3.71 2.89 -17.00
N GLY A 105 2.82 3.89 -16.86
CA GLY A 105 1.55 3.91 -17.57
C GLY A 105 0.67 2.69 -17.27
N TRP A 106 0.81 2.11 -16.07
CA TRP A 106 0.19 0.83 -15.72
C TRP A 106 -0.86 0.98 -14.62
N ALA A 107 -1.92 0.19 -14.74
CA ALA A 107 -3.11 0.20 -13.90
C ALA A 107 -3.47 -1.22 -13.46
N ALA A 108 -3.94 -1.38 -12.22
CA ALA A 108 -4.52 -2.64 -11.78
C ALA A 108 -5.60 -2.46 -10.73
N GLY A 109 -6.53 -3.43 -10.70
CA GLY A 109 -7.37 -3.68 -9.54
C GLY A 109 -6.53 -4.17 -8.37
N TRP A 110 -6.84 -3.67 -7.18
CA TRP A 110 -6.06 -3.89 -5.97
C TRP A 110 -6.98 -4.06 -4.75
N GLU A 111 -6.73 -5.12 -3.98
CA GLU A 111 -7.31 -5.30 -2.65
C GLU A 111 -6.25 -4.92 -1.61
N ALA A 112 -6.52 -3.84 -0.88
CA ALA A 112 -5.58 -3.21 0.02
C ALA A 112 -5.95 -3.45 1.48
N CYS A 113 -4.99 -3.92 2.28
CA CYS A 113 -5.16 -3.97 3.73
C CYS A 113 -5.19 -2.54 4.30
N GLY A 114 -6.21 -2.19 5.08
CA GLY A 114 -6.32 -0.92 5.78
C GLY A 114 -5.62 -1.01 7.13
N ARG A 115 -4.48 -0.34 7.28
CA ARG A 115 -3.69 -0.35 8.52
C ARG A 115 -3.37 1.06 8.96
N THR A 116 -3.53 1.37 10.24
CA THR A 116 -2.95 2.58 10.82
C THR A 116 -1.44 2.37 10.99
N SER A 117 -0.66 3.26 10.38
CA SER A 117 0.81 3.30 10.54
C SER A 117 1.23 3.53 11.99
#